data_AF-A0A663LWT3-F1
#
_entry.id   AF-A0A663LWT3-F1
#
_cell.length_a   1.000
_cell.length_b   1.000
_cell.length_c   1.000
_cell.angle_alpha   90.00
_cell.angle_beta   90.00
_cell.angle_gamma   90.00
#
_symmetry.space_group_name_H-M   'P 1'
#
loop_
_entity.id
_entity.type
_entity.pdbx_description
1 polymer ?
#
loop_
_entity_poly.entity_id
_entity_poly.type
_entity_poly.pdbx_seq_one_letter_code
_entity_poly.pdbx_strand_id
1 'polypeptide(L)'
;NTKCVSFGSFCGEDAVQRASSRSWYRVLGFANKCVISNSFILDDPDLKDIDPAVLKHCHAAAATCILEAGKQKADISAISTCLEDCKLDKERIEQFCTEYQKNKDALEILLGSLGRSPLHITDVSWRLEYQIKSNQLHKTYQPSYLVTLNVENGDSGSHPDVSFSCTMEQLQDLVGKLKDAAKSLERATQM
;
A
#
# COMPACT_ATOMS: atom_id res chain seq x y z
N ASN A 1 6.60 -3.64 -21.27
CA ASN A 1 8.06 -3.64 -21.02
C ASN A 1 8.51 -3.17 -19.66
N THR A 2 7.95 -2.13 -19.03
CA THR A 2 8.39 -1.72 -17.66
C THR A 2 7.79 -2.57 -16.52
N LYS A 3 6.71 -3.32 -16.80
CA LYS A 3 5.92 -4.06 -15.80
C LYS A 3 6.52 -5.43 -15.41
N CYS A 4 7.19 -6.13 -16.32
CA CYS A 4 7.87 -7.40 -16.04
C CYS A 4 9.24 -7.20 -15.33
N VAL A 5 9.81 -5.99 -15.37
CA VAL A 5 11.13 -5.68 -14.81
C VAL A 5 11.13 -5.78 -13.27
N SER A 6 10.02 -5.44 -12.61
CA SER A 6 9.89 -5.65 -11.16
C SER A 6 9.73 -7.11 -10.76
N PHE A 7 9.27 -7.98 -11.66
CA PHE A 7 9.09 -9.41 -11.39
C PHE A 7 10.42 -10.17 -11.51
N GLY A 8 11.17 -9.91 -12.59
CA GLY A 8 12.47 -10.52 -12.84
C GLY A 8 13.60 -10.03 -11.92
N SER A 9 13.53 -8.80 -11.42
CA SER A 9 14.56 -8.25 -10.52
C SER A 9 14.47 -8.80 -9.08
N PHE A 10 13.30 -9.35 -8.70
CA PHE A 10 13.05 -9.84 -7.34
C PHE A 10 13.17 -11.36 -7.22
N CYS A 11 12.96 -12.10 -8.30
CA CYS A 11 13.25 -13.52 -8.35
C CYS A 11 14.77 -13.67 -8.55
N GLY A 12 15.55 -13.62 -7.46
CA GLY A 12 16.96 -14.00 -7.52
C GLY A 12 17.00 -15.37 -8.18
N GLU A 13 17.58 -15.44 -9.39
CA GLU A 13 17.47 -16.51 -10.41
C GLU A 13 17.80 -17.93 -9.91
N ASP A 14 18.17 -18.06 -8.64
CA ASP A 14 18.90 -19.15 -8.05
C ASP A 14 18.17 -19.79 -6.85
N ALA A 15 17.35 -19.01 -6.12
CA ALA A 15 16.74 -19.44 -4.85
C ALA A 15 15.46 -20.25 -5.06
N VAL A 16 14.57 -19.74 -5.92
CA VAL A 16 13.27 -20.35 -6.23
C VAL A 16 13.45 -21.67 -6.99
N GLN A 17 14.47 -21.75 -7.86
CA GLN A 17 14.75 -22.96 -8.63
C GLN A 17 15.31 -24.10 -7.77
N ARG A 18 16.04 -23.81 -6.69
CA ARG A 18 16.65 -24.82 -5.80
C ARG A 18 15.68 -25.46 -4.79
N ALA A 19 14.51 -24.87 -4.54
CA ALA A 19 13.57 -25.42 -3.58
C ALA A 19 12.90 -26.70 -4.14
N SER A 20 12.76 -27.77 -3.34
CA SER A 20 12.00 -28.96 -3.78
C SER A 20 10.53 -28.59 -4.10
N SER A 21 9.85 -29.35 -4.97
CA SER A 21 8.42 -29.09 -5.29
C SER A 21 7.53 -29.05 -4.04
N ARG A 22 7.85 -29.87 -3.03
CA ARG A 22 7.14 -29.86 -1.73
C ARG A 22 7.39 -28.58 -0.93
N SER A 23 8.64 -28.12 -0.90
CA SER A 23 9.00 -26.88 -0.21
C SER A 23 8.39 -25.66 -0.90
N TRP A 24 8.35 -25.64 -2.24
CA TRP A 24 7.70 -24.58 -3.03
C TRP A 24 6.20 -24.46 -2.71
N TYR A 25 5.47 -25.57 -2.73
CA TYR A 25 4.04 -25.58 -2.40
C TYR A 25 3.76 -24.99 -1.00
N ARG A 26 4.61 -25.33 -0.02
CA ARG A 26 4.49 -24.77 1.33
C ARG A 26 4.81 -23.28 1.38
N VAL A 27 5.91 -22.85 0.77
CA VAL A 27 6.29 -21.43 0.70
C VAL A 27 5.17 -20.60 0.05
N LEU A 28 4.57 -21.12 -1.02
CA LEU A 28 3.44 -20.49 -1.69
C LEU A 28 2.20 -20.41 -0.80
N GLY A 29 1.82 -21.51 -0.13
CA GLY A 29 0.70 -21.52 0.81
C GLY A 29 0.92 -20.58 2.01
N PHE A 30 2.14 -20.52 2.54
CA PHE A 30 2.50 -19.57 3.59
C PHE A 30 2.45 -18.13 3.10
N ALA A 31 3.02 -17.82 1.93
CA ALA A 31 2.99 -16.48 1.35
C ALA A 31 1.56 -16.00 1.16
N ASN A 32 0.68 -16.86 0.66
CA ASN A 32 -0.72 -16.54 0.46
C ASN A 32 -1.45 -16.30 1.79
N LYS A 33 -1.22 -17.15 2.79
CA LYS A 33 -1.78 -16.96 4.14
C LYS A 33 -1.23 -15.71 4.82
N CYS A 34 0.05 -15.39 4.64
CA CYS A 34 0.67 -14.17 5.14
C CYS A 34 0.03 -12.93 4.51
N VAL A 35 -0.19 -12.95 3.20
CA VAL A 35 -0.85 -11.85 2.48
C VAL A 35 -2.29 -11.68 2.96
N ILE A 36 -3.06 -12.76 3.08
CA ILE A 36 -4.50 -12.69 3.42
C ILE A 36 -4.72 -12.41 4.91
N SER A 37 -3.94 -13.02 5.81
CA SER A 37 -4.16 -12.98 7.26
C SER A 37 -3.16 -12.11 8.02
N ASN A 38 -2.21 -11.45 7.33
CA ASN A 38 -1.15 -10.62 7.92
C ASN A 38 -0.38 -11.32 9.06
N SER A 39 -0.16 -12.63 8.93
CA SER A 39 0.47 -13.49 9.95
C SER A 39 1.77 -14.06 9.42
N PHE A 40 2.91 -13.69 10.02
CA PHE A 40 4.26 -13.97 9.50
C PHE A 40 4.90 -15.25 10.10
N ILE A 41 4.14 -16.33 10.33
CA ILE A 41 4.71 -17.53 10.96
C ILE A 41 5.37 -18.42 9.89
N LEU A 42 6.70 -18.40 9.83
CA LEU A 42 7.55 -19.26 8.99
C LEU A 42 8.22 -20.39 9.78
N ASP A 43 7.56 -20.94 10.80
CA ASP A 43 8.06 -22.07 11.59
C ASP A 43 7.47 -23.39 11.09
N ASP A 44 7.91 -23.85 9.91
CA ASP A 44 7.54 -25.15 9.37
C ASP A 44 8.72 -26.14 9.48
N PRO A 45 8.52 -27.34 10.07
CA PRO A 45 9.59 -28.33 10.24
C PRO A 45 10.18 -28.83 8.91
N ASP A 46 9.43 -28.78 7.81
CA ASP A 46 9.87 -29.24 6.48
C ASP A 46 10.57 -28.13 5.67
N LEU A 47 10.68 -26.91 6.22
CA LEU A 47 11.43 -25.78 5.65
C LEU A 47 12.77 -25.53 6.35
N LYS A 48 13.09 -26.33 7.39
CA LYS A 48 14.34 -26.20 8.18
C LYS A 48 15.60 -26.51 7.38
N ASP A 49 15.48 -27.31 6.33
CA ASP A 49 16.60 -27.72 5.48
C ASP A 49 17.00 -26.65 4.45
N ILE A 50 16.22 -25.57 4.35
CA ILE A 50 16.48 -24.44 3.44
C ILE A 50 17.15 -23.32 4.22
N ASP A 51 18.18 -22.72 3.63
CA ASP A 51 18.81 -21.51 4.18
C ASP A 51 17.74 -20.45 4.51
N PRO A 52 17.66 -19.96 5.76
CA PRO A 52 16.70 -18.95 6.18
C PRO A 52 16.71 -17.69 5.31
N ALA A 53 17.84 -17.30 4.73
CA ALA A 53 17.90 -16.16 3.80
C ALA A 53 17.16 -16.45 2.49
N VAL A 54 17.38 -17.65 1.93
CA VAL A 54 16.70 -18.15 0.72
C VAL A 54 15.20 -18.29 0.97
N LEU A 55 14.81 -18.83 2.13
CA LEU A 55 13.39 -18.99 2.48
C LEU A 55 12.66 -17.64 2.57
N LYS A 56 13.25 -16.65 3.24
CA LYS A 56 12.69 -15.29 3.32
C LYS A 56 12.55 -14.66 1.95
N HIS A 57 13.54 -14.86 1.08
CA HIS A 57 13.55 -14.33 -0.28
C HIS A 57 12.44 -14.96 -1.13
N CYS A 58 12.31 -16.29 -1.10
CA CYS A 58 11.25 -17.02 -1.80
C CYS A 58 9.86 -16.61 -1.31
N HIS A 59 9.70 -16.46 0.01
CA HIS A 59 8.44 -15.98 0.59
C HIS A 59 8.10 -14.55 0.14
N ALA A 60 9.06 -13.63 0.21
CA ALA A 60 8.86 -12.24 -0.21
C ALA A 60 8.54 -12.15 -1.71
N ALA A 61 9.21 -12.93 -2.55
CA ALA A 61 8.93 -13.04 -3.97
C ALA A 61 7.50 -13.56 -4.20
N ALA A 62 7.12 -14.68 -3.59
CA ALA A 62 5.79 -15.26 -3.74
C ALA A 62 4.68 -14.30 -3.26
N ALA A 63 4.84 -13.67 -2.10
CA ALA A 63 3.88 -12.70 -1.57
C ALA A 63 3.72 -11.49 -2.49
N THR A 64 4.83 -10.97 -3.02
CA THR A 64 4.83 -9.86 -3.98
C THR A 64 4.13 -10.25 -5.28
N CYS A 65 4.40 -11.45 -5.80
CA CYS A 65 3.75 -11.98 -7.00
C CYS A 65 2.24 -12.07 -6.83
N ILE A 66 1.78 -12.60 -5.68
CA ILE A 66 0.36 -12.72 -5.34
C ILE A 66 -0.31 -11.34 -5.26
N LEU A 67 0.34 -10.38 -4.59
CA LEU A 67 -0.17 -9.02 -4.43
C LEU A 67 -0.27 -8.27 -5.77
N GLU A 68 0.77 -8.35 -6.61
CA GLU A 68 0.75 -7.69 -7.93
C GLU A 68 -0.23 -8.35 -8.90
N ALA A 69 -0.36 -9.68 -8.86
CA ALA A 69 -1.39 -10.39 -9.64
C ALA A 69 -2.80 -9.93 -9.23
N GLY A 70 -3.07 -9.85 -7.92
CA GLY A 70 -4.35 -9.36 -7.40
C GLY A 70 -4.62 -7.90 -7.76
N LYS A 71 -3.61 -7.02 -7.63
CA LYS A 71 -3.71 -5.59 -7.95
C LYS A 71 -4.03 -5.34 -9.41
N GLN A 72 -3.47 -6.15 -10.32
CA GLN A 72 -3.70 -6.02 -11.77
C GLN A 72 -4.95 -6.79 -12.24
N LYS A 73 -5.63 -7.51 -11.34
CA LYS A 73 -6.70 -8.45 -11.67
C LYS A 73 -6.27 -9.41 -12.78
N ALA A 74 -5.01 -9.87 -12.70
CA ALA A 74 -4.40 -10.69 -13.73
C ALA A 74 -5.16 -12.02 -13.86
N ASP A 75 -5.37 -12.45 -15.10
CA ASP A 75 -5.93 -13.74 -15.42
C ASP A 75 -4.84 -14.82 -15.40
N ILE A 76 -5.26 -16.08 -15.34
CA ILE A 76 -4.34 -17.23 -15.24
C ILE A 76 -3.35 -17.22 -16.42
N SER A 77 -3.77 -16.83 -17.63
CA SER A 77 -2.90 -16.83 -18.81
C SER A 77 -1.78 -15.79 -18.72
N ALA A 78 -2.07 -14.59 -18.22
CA ALA A 78 -1.06 -13.55 -17.99
C ALA A 78 -0.08 -13.93 -16.87
N ILE A 79 -0.58 -14.57 -15.81
CA ILE A 79 0.27 -15.06 -14.71
C ILE A 79 1.19 -16.17 -15.21
N SER A 80 0.67 -17.15 -15.94
CA SER A 80 1.47 -18.24 -16.51
C SER A 80 2.56 -17.71 -17.42
N THR A 81 2.24 -16.80 -18.34
CA THR A 81 3.23 -16.18 -19.25
C THR A 81 4.33 -15.46 -18.48
N CYS A 82 3.97 -14.70 -17.42
CA CYS A 82 4.94 -13.99 -16.58
C CYS A 82 5.86 -14.93 -15.81
N LEU A 83 5.33 -16.05 -15.31
CA LEU A 83 6.12 -17.06 -14.59
C LEU A 83 6.98 -17.92 -15.52
N GLU A 84 6.52 -18.16 -16.75
CA GLU A 84 7.31 -18.80 -17.82
C GLU A 84 8.53 -17.94 -18.18
N ASP A 85 8.35 -16.62 -18.30
CA ASP A 85 9.45 -15.67 -18.51
C ASP A 85 10.48 -15.68 -17.35
N CYS A 86 10.03 -16.06 -16.15
CA CYS A 86 10.88 -16.21 -14.98
C CYS A 86 11.58 -17.58 -14.89
N LYS A 87 11.47 -18.43 -15.93
CA LYS A 87 12.05 -19.78 -15.99
C LYS A 87 11.57 -20.70 -14.85
N LEU A 88 10.32 -20.54 -14.39
CA LEU A 88 9.69 -21.53 -13.52
C LEU A 88 9.23 -22.74 -14.35
N ASP A 89 9.29 -23.91 -13.73
CA ASP A 89 8.76 -25.13 -14.34
C ASP A 89 7.22 -25.14 -14.33
N LYS A 90 6.65 -25.88 -15.28
CA LYS A 90 5.20 -25.94 -15.50
C LYS A 90 4.43 -26.44 -14.26
N GLU A 91 5.02 -27.37 -13.49
CA GLU A 91 4.40 -27.89 -12.26
C GLU A 91 4.25 -26.78 -11.21
N ARG A 92 5.29 -25.98 -10.98
CA ARG A 92 5.26 -24.84 -10.06
C ARG A 92 4.31 -23.73 -10.51
N ILE A 93 4.21 -23.49 -11.81
CA ILE A 93 3.28 -22.51 -12.39
C ILE A 93 1.84 -22.95 -12.15
N GLU A 94 1.51 -24.21 -12.43
CA GLU A 94 0.17 -24.76 -12.18
C GLU A 94 -0.21 -24.69 -10.69
N GLN A 95 0.74 -24.99 -9.79
CA GLN A 95 0.55 -24.82 -8.35
C GLN A 95 0.28 -23.36 -7.97
N PHE A 96 1.04 -22.42 -8.52
CA PHE A 96 0.84 -20.98 -8.30
C PHE A 96 -0.55 -20.53 -8.75
N CYS A 97 -0.93 -20.87 -9.99
CA CYS A 97 -2.22 -20.50 -10.57
C CYS A 97 -3.39 -21.09 -9.78
N THR A 98 -3.28 -22.33 -9.31
CA THR A 98 -4.32 -22.99 -8.51
C THR A 98 -4.52 -22.28 -7.18
N GLU A 99 -3.42 -21.99 -6.47
CA GLU A 99 -3.49 -21.34 -5.15
C GLU A 99 -3.95 -19.88 -5.25
N TYR A 100 -3.50 -19.14 -6.27
CA TYR A 100 -3.98 -17.79 -6.56
C TYR A 100 -5.48 -17.79 -6.87
N GLN A 101 -5.94 -18.67 -7.77
CA GLN A 101 -7.35 -18.73 -8.17
C GLN A 101 -8.28 -19.05 -6.99
N LYS A 102 -7.85 -19.95 -6.10
CA LYS A 102 -8.59 -20.31 -4.89
C LYS A 102 -8.80 -19.13 -3.93
N ASN A 103 -7.86 -18.18 -3.90
CA ASN A 103 -7.86 -17.08 -2.93
C ASN A 103 -8.06 -15.71 -3.58
N LYS A 104 -8.35 -15.68 -4.89
CA LYS A 104 -8.55 -14.46 -5.68
C LYS A 104 -9.58 -13.54 -5.05
N ASP A 105 -10.74 -14.06 -4.68
CA ASP A 105 -11.82 -13.25 -4.10
C ASP A 105 -11.40 -12.62 -2.77
N ALA A 106 -10.69 -13.37 -1.91
CA ALA A 106 -10.18 -12.87 -0.64
C ALA A 106 -9.11 -11.78 -0.84
N LEU A 107 -8.23 -11.94 -1.84
CA LEU A 107 -7.22 -10.95 -2.21
C LEU A 107 -7.86 -9.68 -2.78
N GLU A 108 -8.88 -9.80 -3.62
CA GLU A 108 -9.61 -8.65 -4.17
C GLU A 108 -10.35 -7.87 -3.07
N ILE A 109 -10.96 -8.57 -2.10
CA ILE A 109 -11.58 -7.93 -0.93
C ILE A 109 -10.52 -7.20 -0.08
N LEU A 110 -9.40 -7.86 0.21
CA LEU A 110 -8.31 -7.27 0.99
C LEU A 110 -7.72 -6.04 0.28
N LEU A 111 -7.36 -6.17 -1.00
CA LEU A 111 -6.83 -5.06 -1.78
C LEU A 111 -7.85 -3.93 -1.96
N GLY A 112 -9.14 -4.26 -2.06
CA GLY A 112 -10.22 -3.28 -2.05
C GLY A 112 -10.36 -2.53 -0.72
N SER A 113 -9.95 -3.14 0.40
CA SER A 113 -9.88 -2.48 1.71
C SER A 113 -8.61 -1.64 1.90
N LEU A 114 -7.49 -2.04 1.29
CA LEU A 114 -6.20 -1.35 1.37
C LEU A 114 -6.08 -0.18 0.38
N GLY A 115 -6.75 -0.28 -0.77
CA GLY A 115 -6.70 0.68 -1.87
C GLY A 115 -7.76 1.77 -1.78
N ARG A 116 -8.34 2.03 -0.61
CA ARG A 116 -9.25 3.16 -0.44
C ARG A 116 -8.45 4.45 -0.61
N SER A 117 -9.03 5.36 -1.38
CA SER A 117 -8.49 6.67 -1.74
C SER A 117 -7.74 7.35 -0.58
N PRO A 118 -6.71 8.17 -0.86
CA PRO A 118 -6.14 9.02 0.18
C PRO A 118 -7.26 9.79 0.90
N LEU A 119 -7.06 10.05 2.19
CA LEU A 119 -8.04 10.72 3.06
C LEU A 119 -8.69 11.89 2.33
N HIS A 120 -10.01 11.79 2.12
CA HIS A 120 -10.75 12.76 1.34
C HIS A 120 -11.25 13.87 2.27
N ILE A 121 -10.81 15.10 2.04
CA ILE A 121 -11.32 16.26 2.77
C ILE A 121 -12.66 16.64 2.14
N THR A 122 -13.74 16.53 2.92
CA THR A 122 -15.11 16.80 2.45
C THR A 122 -15.53 18.23 2.68
N ASP A 123 -15.05 18.84 3.76
CA ASP A 123 -15.47 20.17 4.18
C ASP A 123 -14.39 20.87 5.02
N VAL A 124 -14.52 22.19 5.16
CA VAL A 124 -13.60 23.03 5.92
C VAL A 124 -14.38 24.00 6.80
N SER A 125 -14.17 23.93 8.10
CA SER A 125 -14.69 24.88 9.09
C SER A 125 -13.57 25.78 9.59
N TRP A 126 -13.84 27.07 9.77
CA TRP A 126 -12.85 28.00 10.31
C TRP A 126 -13.47 29.02 11.27
N ARG A 127 -12.67 29.51 12.22
CA ARG A 127 -13.04 30.61 13.11
C ARG A 127 -11.84 31.50 13.41
N LEU A 128 -12.12 32.79 13.63
CA LEU A 128 -11.14 33.75 14.11
C LEU A 128 -11.16 33.79 15.63
N GLU A 129 -10.02 33.49 16.24
CA GLU A 129 -9.78 33.53 17.68
C GLU A 129 -8.94 34.75 18.03
N TYR A 130 -9.36 35.49 19.05
CA TYR A 130 -8.59 36.59 19.62
C TYR A 130 -8.08 36.18 20.99
N GLN A 131 -6.76 36.07 21.14
CA GLN A 131 -6.18 35.82 22.44
C GLN A 131 -5.87 37.16 23.13
N ILE A 132 -6.57 37.44 24.23
CA ILE A 132 -6.30 38.60 25.08
C ILE A 132 -5.48 38.11 26.29
N LYS A 133 -4.16 38.32 26.26
CA LYS A 133 -3.30 38.11 27.43
C LYS A 133 -3.07 39.44 28.13
N SER A 134 -3.60 39.59 29.35
CA SER A 134 -3.37 40.76 30.21
C SER A 134 -2.30 40.43 31.25
N ASN A 135 -1.03 40.72 30.95
CA ASN A 135 0.02 40.81 31.96
C ASN A 135 0.37 42.29 32.13
N GLN A 136 0.62 42.74 33.36
CA GLN A 136 0.65 44.15 33.81
C GLN A 136 1.66 45.07 33.08
N LEU A 137 2.45 44.57 32.13
CA LEU A 137 3.47 45.34 31.40
C LEU A 137 3.29 45.37 29.87
N HIS A 138 2.65 44.37 29.23
CA HIS A 138 2.49 44.32 27.77
C HIS A 138 1.17 43.61 27.39
N LYS A 139 0.23 44.35 26.79
CA LYS A 139 -0.96 43.76 26.16
C LYS A 139 -0.59 43.29 24.76
N THR A 140 -0.58 41.98 24.53
CA THR A 140 -0.41 41.42 23.17
C THR A 140 -1.77 40.97 22.67
N TYR A 141 -2.30 41.67 21.66
CA TYR A 141 -3.50 41.28 20.93
C TYR A 141 -3.05 40.50 19.71
N GLN A 142 -3.22 39.17 19.72
CA GLN A 142 -2.82 38.34 18.59
C GLN A 142 -4.04 37.61 18.01
N PRO A 143 -4.47 37.97 16.77
CA PRO A 143 -5.47 37.20 16.05
C PRO A 143 -4.87 35.86 15.61
N SER A 144 -5.65 34.80 15.71
CA SER A 144 -5.31 33.44 15.26
C SER A 144 -6.51 32.83 14.54
N TYR A 145 -6.27 32.14 13.43
CA TYR A 145 -7.31 31.42 12.71
C TYR A 145 -7.24 29.95 13.11
N LEU A 146 -8.32 29.42 13.69
CA LEU A 146 -8.48 27.99 13.89
C LEU A 146 -9.21 27.42 12.68
N VAL A 147 -8.57 26.50 11.97
CA VAL A 147 -9.10 25.82 10.79
C VAL A 147 -9.23 24.33 11.11
N THR A 148 -10.37 23.75 10.74
CA THR A 148 -10.66 22.33 10.88
C THR A 148 -11.04 21.78 9.51
N LEU A 149 -10.29 20.78 9.04
CA LEU A 149 -10.56 20.04 7.81
C LEU A 149 -11.32 18.78 8.18
N ASN A 150 -12.54 18.65 7.66
CA ASN A 150 -13.40 17.52 7.89
C ASN A 150 -13.01 16.40 6.92
N VAL A 151 -12.72 15.21 7.45
CA VAL A 151 -12.23 14.08 6.66
C VAL A 151 -13.34 13.04 6.52
N GLU A 152 -13.52 12.51 5.31
CA GLU A 152 -14.48 11.44 5.07
C GLU A 152 -14.07 10.16 5.80
N ASN A 153 -14.98 9.65 6.61
CA ASN A 153 -14.84 8.36 7.26
C ASN A 153 -15.26 7.26 6.28
N GLY A 154 -14.29 6.61 5.63
CA GLY A 154 -14.57 5.35 4.94
C GLY A 154 -15.01 4.26 5.92
N ASP A 155 -15.62 3.18 5.41
CA ASP A 155 -16.18 2.05 6.21
C ASP A 155 -15.20 1.34 7.18
N SER A 156 -13.94 1.77 7.28
CA SER A 156 -12.88 1.14 8.08
C SER A 156 -12.36 1.97 9.25
N GLY A 157 -12.97 3.13 9.57
CA GLY A 157 -12.66 3.86 10.80
C GLY A 157 -12.98 5.35 10.75
N SER A 158 -13.30 5.90 11.93
CA SER A 158 -13.44 7.35 12.11
C SER A 158 -12.05 7.99 12.10
N HIS A 159 -11.63 8.56 10.97
CA HIS A 159 -10.46 9.42 10.94
C HIS A 159 -10.78 10.73 11.68
N PRO A 160 -9.90 11.18 12.59
CA PRO A 160 -10.14 12.44 13.29
C PRO A 160 -10.00 13.61 12.32
N ASP A 161 -10.89 14.59 12.45
CA ASP A 161 -10.77 15.86 11.74
C ASP A 161 -9.41 16.52 12.05
N VAL A 162 -8.83 17.16 11.04
CA VAL A 162 -7.53 17.81 11.17
C VAL A 162 -7.76 19.26 11.58
N SER A 163 -7.44 19.61 12.83
CA SER A 163 -7.59 20.97 13.34
C SER A 163 -6.22 21.61 13.65
N PHE A 164 -6.01 22.84 13.20
CA PHE A 164 -4.79 23.60 13.45
C PHE A 164 -5.07 25.11 13.57
N SER A 165 -4.22 25.80 14.32
CA SER A 165 -4.23 27.26 14.44
C SER A 165 -3.12 27.87 13.59
N CYS A 166 -3.41 28.99 12.92
CA CYS A 166 -2.44 29.69 12.08
C CYS A 166 -2.62 31.21 12.13
N THR A 167 -1.53 31.93 11.84
CA THR A 167 -1.53 33.39 11.62
C THR A 167 -2.12 33.73 10.25
N MET A 168 -2.39 35.03 10.01
CA MET A 168 -2.89 35.49 8.71
C MET A 168 -1.91 35.15 7.58
N GLU A 169 -0.62 35.33 7.81
CA GLU A 169 0.44 35.07 6.84
C GLU A 169 0.51 33.58 6.49
N GLN A 170 0.40 32.71 7.50
CA GLN A 170 0.36 31.25 7.30
C GLN A 170 -0.90 30.80 6.56
N LEU A 171 -2.05 31.43 6.84
CA LEU A 171 -3.29 31.13 6.13
C LEU A 171 -3.21 31.53 4.65
N GLN A 172 -2.64 32.70 4.35
CA GLN A 172 -2.41 33.16 2.99
C GLN A 172 -1.45 32.22 2.22
N ASP A 173 -0.36 31.79 2.86
CA ASP A 173 0.58 30.82 2.28
C ASP A 173 -0.11 29.47 1.99
N LEU A 174 -0.91 28.96 2.92
CA LEU A 174 -1.68 27.73 2.74
C LEU A 174 -2.62 27.82 1.52
N VAL A 175 -3.42 28.88 1.44
CA VAL A 175 -4.35 29.09 0.31
C VAL A 175 -3.59 29.27 -1.01
N GLY A 176 -2.43 29.94 -0.99
CA GLY A 176 -1.55 30.07 -2.15
C GLY A 176 -1.08 28.71 -2.68
N LYS A 177 -0.53 27.88 -1.79
CA LYS A 177 -0.05 26.53 -2.13
C LYS A 177 -1.18 25.63 -2.65
N LEU A 178 -2.37 25.70 -2.07
CA LEU A 178 -3.54 24.94 -2.56
C LEU A 178 -3.95 25.36 -3.98
N LYS A 179 -3.94 26.66 -4.28
CA LYS A 179 -4.23 27.17 -5.64
C LYS A 179 -3.17 26.72 -6.65
N ASP A 180 -1.90 26.73 -6.27
CA ASP A 180 -0.82 26.28 -7.14
C ASP A 180 -0.89 24.77 -7.40
N ALA A 181 -1.21 23.98 -6.38
CA ALA A 181 -1.46 22.54 -6.52
C ALA A 181 -2.64 22.26 -7.47
N ALA A 182 -3.75 22.98 -7.32
CA ALA A 182 -4.91 22.84 -8.21
C ALA A 182 -4.55 23.17 -9.67
N LYS A 183 -3.84 24.27 -9.92
CA LYS A 183 -3.35 24.62 -11.26
C LYS A 183 -2.37 23.58 -11.82
N SER A 184 -1.51 23.00 -10.98
CA SER A 184 -0.60 21.94 -11.40
C SER A 184 -1.35 20.69 -11.85
N LEU A 185 -2.44 20.35 -11.16
CA LEU A 185 -3.30 19.22 -11.52
C LEU A 185 -4.01 19.46 -12.87
N GLU A 186 -4.55 20.67 -13.09
CA GLU A 186 -5.18 21.05 -14.36
C GLU A 186 -4.25 20.93 -15.57
N ARG A 187 -2.96 21.27 -15.41
CA ARG A 187 -1.97 21.10 -16.48
C ARG A 187 -1.67 19.63 -16.76
N ALA A 188 -1.62 18.81 -15.72
CA ALA A 188 -1.30 17.38 -15.84
C ALA A 188 -2.42 16.59 -16.52
N THR A 189 -3.67 17.03 -16.39
CA THR A 189 -4.85 16.37 -17.01
C THR A 189 -5.11 16.80 -18.46
N GLN A 190 -4.41 17.81 -18.97
CA GLN A 190 -4.47 18.25 -20.39
C GLN A 190 -3.43 17.58 -21.29
N MET A 191 -2.63 16.65 -20.76
CA MET A 191 -1.72 15.78 -21.52
C MET A 191 -2.40 14.44 -21.85
#